data_AF-A0A947HXE1-F1
#
_entry.id   AF-A0A947HXE1-F1
#
_cell.length_a   1.000
_cell.length_b   1.000
_cell.length_c   1.000
_cell.angle_alpha   90.00
_cell.angle_beta   90.00
_cell.angle_gamma   90.00
#
_symmetry.space_group_name_H-M   'P 1'
#
loop_
_entity.id
_entity.type
_entity.pdbx_description
1 polymer ?
#
loop_
_entity_poly.entity_id
_entity_poly.type
_entity_poly.pdbx_seq_one_letter_code
_entity_poly.pdbx_strand_id
1 'polypeptide(L)'
;STPILTVLAERRGVCQDFAHLMLGCLRACGLAGRYVSGYLLTRPPPGQAPLVGADASHAWVSVWVPGLGLPLADDWLDLDPTNDAVPEVHHVRVAHGRDFGDVTPLRGVIRGGGDHRLAVRVTTRLL
;
A
#
# COMPACT_ATOMS: atom_id res chain seq x y z
N SER A 1 -2.52 13.27 2.01
CA SER A 1 -1.24 12.79 1.47
C SER A 1 -0.36 13.99 1.15
N THR A 2 0.95 13.78 1.06
CA THR A 2 1.88 14.81 0.56
C THR A 2 1.61 15.06 -0.92
N PRO A 3 1.63 16.31 -1.44
CA PRO A 3 1.45 16.56 -2.87
C PRO A 3 2.50 15.82 -3.72
N ILE A 4 2.06 15.19 -4.82
CA ILE A 4 2.91 14.35 -5.69
C ILE A 4 4.17 15.09 -6.18
N LEU A 5 4.03 16.37 -6.57
CA LEU A 5 5.16 17.16 -7.07
C LEU A 5 6.20 17.45 -5.97
N THR A 6 5.77 17.55 -4.71
CA THR A 6 6.66 17.67 -3.56
C THR A 6 7.44 16.38 -3.35
N VAL A 7 6.76 15.23 -3.36
CA VAL A 7 7.41 13.90 -3.23
C VAL A 7 8.44 13.69 -4.33
N LEU A 8 8.13 14.08 -5.57
CA LEU A 8 9.04 13.98 -6.71
C LEU A 8 10.28 14.87 -6.54
N ALA A 9 10.11 16.11 -6.08
CA ALA A 9 11.20 17.05 -5.87
C ALA A 9 12.11 16.63 -4.69
N GLU A 10 11.50 16.21 -3.58
CA GLU A 10 12.22 15.86 -2.34
C GLU A 10 12.77 14.43 -2.35
N ARG A 11 12.20 13.55 -3.19
CA ARG A 11 12.54 12.12 -3.27
C ARG A 11 12.41 11.40 -1.93
N ARG A 12 11.46 11.85 -1.10
CA ARG A 12 11.22 11.36 0.25
C ARG A 12 9.72 11.28 0.52
N GLY A 13 9.34 10.27 1.29
CA GLY A 13 7.95 10.01 1.65
C GLY A 13 7.81 8.64 2.32
N VAL A 14 6.58 8.28 2.63
CA VAL A 14 6.22 6.93 3.08
C VAL A 14 5.61 6.12 1.92
N CYS A 15 5.29 4.85 2.14
CA CYS A 15 4.73 3.96 1.11
C CYS A 15 3.50 4.56 0.39
N GLN A 16 2.62 5.24 1.12
CA GLN A 16 1.48 5.97 0.54
C GLN A 16 1.92 7.02 -0.49
N ASP A 17 2.97 7.78 -0.20
CA ASP A 17 3.44 8.87 -1.06
C ASP A 17 4.05 8.30 -2.36
N PHE A 18 4.85 7.24 -2.25
CA PHE A 18 5.43 6.55 -3.41
C PHE A 18 4.35 5.87 -4.27
N ALA A 19 3.36 5.23 -3.64
CA ALA A 19 2.23 4.64 -4.35
C ALA A 19 1.42 5.71 -5.11
N HIS A 20 1.14 6.87 -4.47
CA HIS A 20 0.47 7.98 -5.16
C HIS A 20 1.30 8.56 -6.31
N LEU A 21 2.62 8.72 -6.12
CA LEU A 21 3.52 9.21 -7.17
C LEU A 21 3.51 8.27 -8.38
N MET A 22 3.76 6.97 -8.18
CA MET A 22 3.78 5.99 -9.27
C MET A 22 2.42 5.89 -9.96
N LEU A 23 1.32 5.88 -9.20
CA LEU A 23 -0.04 5.86 -9.74
C LEU A 23 -0.34 7.09 -10.61
N GLY A 24 0.11 8.27 -10.18
CA GLY A 24 0.04 9.51 -10.95
C GLY A 24 0.79 9.41 -12.28
N CYS A 25 2.03 8.90 -12.24
CA CYS A 25 2.84 8.69 -13.45
C CYS A 25 2.18 7.71 -14.43
N LEU A 26 1.71 6.56 -13.95
CA LEU A 26 1.02 5.56 -14.78
C LEU A 26 -0.20 6.18 -15.50
N ARG A 27 -1.04 6.90 -14.76
CA ARG A 27 -2.24 7.55 -15.31
C ARG A 27 -1.91 8.68 -16.27
N ALA A 28 -0.84 9.44 -16.03
CA ALA A 28 -0.36 10.45 -16.97
C ALA A 28 0.10 9.85 -18.31
N CYS A 29 0.59 8.60 -18.28
CA CYS A 29 0.92 7.82 -19.48
C CYS A 29 -0.30 7.12 -20.12
N GLY A 30 -1.52 7.35 -19.63
CA GLY A 30 -2.74 6.71 -20.14
C GLY A 30 -2.94 5.26 -19.68
N LEU A 31 -2.15 4.78 -18.71
CA LEU A 31 -2.27 3.43 -18.18
C LEU A 31 -3.32 3.37 -17.06
N ALA A 32 -4.15 2.32 -17.10
CA ALA A 32 -5.12 2.05 -16.05
C ALA A 32 -4.40 1.55 -14.79
N GLY A 33 -4.29 2.43 -13.79
CA GLY A 33 -3.70 2.11 -12.49
C GLY A 33 -4.71 2.19 -11.35
N ARG A 34 -4.55 1.32 -10.35
CA ARG A 34 -5.29 1.35 -9.07
C ARG A 34 -4.33 1.42 -7.88
N TYR A 35 -4.79 2.07 -6.82
CA TYR A 35 -4.10 2.10 -5.54
C TYR A 35 -4.43 0.82 -4.76
N VAL A 36 -3.44 0.20 -4.13
CA VAL A 36 -3.62 -1.01 -3.33
C VAL A 36 -3.21 -0.74 -1.88
N SER A 37 -4.03 -1.20 -0.95
CA SER A 37 -3.84 -1.09 0.49
C SER A 37 -3.82 -2.48 1.10
N GLY A 38 -2.89 -2.72 2.01
CA GLY A 38 -2.71 -4.04 2.60
C GLY A 38 -1.67 -4.07 3.70
N TYR A 39 -1.07 -5.25 3.88
CA TYR A 39 -0.02 -5.48 4.87
C TYR A 39 1.20 -6.10 4.19
N LEU A 40 2.38 -5.72 4.67
CA LEU A 40 3.64 -6.33 4.27
C LEU A 40 4.20 -7.13 5.44
N LEU A 41 4.44 -8.43 5.23
CA LEU A 41 5.18 -9.25 6.17
C LEU A 41 6.64 -8.80 6.17
N THR A 42 7.01 -7.99 7.16
CA THR A 42 8.38 -7.51 7.33
C THR A 42 9.21 -8.52 8.10
N ARG A 43 10.47 -8.70 7.70
CA ARG A 43 11.43 -9.47 8.49
C ARG A 43 12.16 -8.50 9.43
N PRO A 44 12.22 -8.80 10.74
CA PRO A 44 13.02 -7.98 11.64
C PRO A 44 14.50 -8.03 11.23
N PRO A 45 15.28 -6.97 11.52
CA PRO A 45 16.72 -7.02 11.37
C PRO A 45 17.34 -8.21 12.11
N PRO A 46 18.47 -8.75 11.65
CA PRO A 46 19.16 -9.83 12.34
C PRO A 46 19.39 -9.50 13.82
N GLY A 47 18.99 -10.40 14.71
CA GLY A 47 19.11 -10.23 16.17
C GLY A 47 17.94 -9.52 16.86
N GLN A 48 16.89 -9.13 16.13
CA GLN A 48 15.66 -8.57 16.71
C GLN A 48 14.50 -9.57 16.62
N ALA A 49 13.67 -9.61 17.67
CA ALA A 49 12.46 -10.42 17.67
C ALA A 49 11.42 -9.84 16.70
N PRO A 50 10.63 -10.67 15.99
CA PRO A 50 9.49 -10.20 15.22
C PRO A 50 8.53 -9.45 16.15
N LEU A 51 8.14 -8.22 15.77
CA LEU A 51 7.15 -7.46 16.52
C LEU A 51 5.75 -8.03 16.25
N VAL A 52 5.17 -8.73 17.22
CA VAL A 52 3.81 -9.28 17.11
C VAL A 52 2.78 -8.14 17.11
N GLY A 53 1.91 -8.11 16.09
CA GLY A 53 0.89 -7.08 15.96
C GLY A 53 1.38 -5.75 15.35
N ALA A 54 2.60 -5.71 14.81
CA ALA A 54 3.23 -4.52 14.26
C ALA A 54 3.53 -4.63 12.75
N ASP A 55 2.92 -5.59 12.05
CA ASP A 55 3.09 -5.65 10.59
C ASP A 55 2.58 -4.36 9.97
N ALA A 56 3.46 -3.73 9.19
CA ALA A 56 3.22 -2.40 8.69
C ALA A 56 2.07 -2.45 7.68
N SER A 57 1.04 -1.62 7.91
CA SER A 57 0.14 -1.24 6.85
C SER A 57 0.98 -0.72 5.68
N HIS A 58 0.75 -1.27 4.50
CA HIS A 58 1.55 -0.98 3.32
C HIS A 58 0.66 -0.56 2.16
N ALA A 59 1.26 0.16 1.22
CA ALA A 59 0.61 0.66 0.04
C ALA A 59 1.48 0.47 -1.20
N TRP A 60 0.85 0.07 -2.29
CA TRP A 60 1.48 -0.13 -3.59
C TRP A 60 0.46 0.14 -4.70
N VAL A 61 0.81 -0.15 -5.95
CA VAL A 61 -0.09 0.07 -7.09
C VAL A 61 -0.31 -1.23 -7.88
N SER A 62 -1.43 -1.33 -8.59
CA SER A 62 -1.54 -2.27 -9.71
C SER A 62 -1.75 -1.51 -11.01
N VAL A 63 -1.19 -2.02 -12.10
CA VAL A 63 -1.44 -1.55 -13.47
C VAL A 63 -2.08 -2.67 -14.28
N TRP A 64 -3.10 -2.35 -15.07
CA TRP A 64 -3.75 -3.32 -15.95
C TRP A 64 -2.92 -3.51 -17.23
N VAL A 65 -2.55 -4.76 -17.51
CA VAL A 65 -1.73 -5.17 -18.66
C VAL A 65 -2.45 -6.31 -19.38
N PRO A 66 -3.29 -6.03 -20.38
CA PRO A 66 -4.10 -7.05 -21.04
C PRO A 66 -3.24 -8.15 -21.66
N GLY A 67 -3.65 -9.41 -21.49
CA GLY A 67 -2.99 -10.57 -22.07
C GLY A 67 -1.76 -11.06 -21.29
N LEU A 68 -1.55 -10.57 -20.07
CA LEU A 68 -0.46 -11.02 -19.21
C LEU A 68 -0.71 -12.43 -18.64
N GLY A 69 -1.98 -12.83 -18.54
CA GLY A 69 -2.38 -14.19 -18.13
C GLY A 69 -2.09 -14.48 -16.66
N LEU A 70 -2.07 -13.45 -15.81
CA LEU A 70 -1.74 -13.62 -14.40
C LEU A 70 -2.88 -14.35 -13.65
N PRO A 71 -2.60 -15.51 -13.02
CA PRO A 71 -3.64 -16.43 -12.53
C PRO A 71 -4.45 -15.93 -11.32
N LEU A 72 -4.10 -14.79 -10.72
CA LEU A 72 -4.68 -14.30 -9.45
C LEU A 72 -5.23 -12.86 -9.50
N ALA A 73 -5.12 -12.18 -10.64
CA ALA A 73 -5.35 -10.74 -10.67
C ALA A 73 -5.99 -10.20 -11.96
N ASP A 74 -6.60 -11.03 -12.82
CA ASP A 74 -7.30 -10.58 -14.03
C ASP A 74 -6.47 -9.55 -14.84
N ASP A 75 -5.24 -9.93 -15.20
CA ASP A 75 -4.29 -9.08 -15.95
C ASP A 75 -3.79 -7.81 -15.22
N TRP A 76 -4.03 -7.68 -13.91
CA TRP A 76 -3.42 -6.63 -13.11
C TRP A 76 -2.04 -7.05 -12.58
N LEU A 77 -1.01 -6.27 -12.93
CA LEU A 77 0.35 -6.40 -12.40
C LEU A 77 0.54 -5.47 -11.21
N ASP A 78 0.88 -6.02 -10.04
CA ASP A 78 1.21 -5.25 -8.85
C ASP A 78 2.67 -4.76 -8.89
N LEU A 79 2.92 -3.54 -8.41
CA LEU A 79 4.23 -2.89 -8.35
C LEU A 79 4.36 -2.12 -7.03
N ASP A 80 5.44 -2.37 -6.29
CA ASP A 80 5.77 -1.72 -5.02
C ASP A 80 6.90 -0.70 -5.20
N PRO A 81 6.57 0.60 -5.39
CA PRO A 81 7.57 1.65 -5.60
C PRO A 81 8.36 1.99 -4.33
N THR A 82 7.92 1.53 -3.15
CA THR A 82 8.65 1.76 -1.90
C THR A 82 9.89 0.89 -1.82
N ASN A 83 9.77 -0.35 -2.32
CA ASN A 83 10.78 -1.39 -2.20
C ASN A 83 11.43 -1.77 -3.55
N ASP A 84 11.08 -1.10 -4.64
CA ASP A 84 11.51 -1.41 -6.01
C ASP A 84 11.30 -2.89 -6.37
N ALA A 85 10.08 -3.38 -6.11
CA ALA A 85 9.77 -4.81 -6.19
C ALA A 85 8.41 -5.08 -6.83
N VAL A 86 8.27 -6.27 -7.40
CA VAL A 86 6.96 -6.87 -7.71
C VAL A 86 6.48 -7.59 -6.44
N PRO A 87 5.30 -7.24 -5.89
CA PRO A 87 4.73 -7.93 -4.73
C PRO A 87 4.62 -9.45 -4.91
N GLU A 88 4.98 -10.18 -3.85
CA GLU A 88 4.91 -11.64 -3.79
C GLU A 88 4.07 -12.09 -2.57
N VAL A 89 4.31 -13.31 -2.07
CA VAL A 89 3.60 -13.94 -0.94
C VAL A 89 3.66 -13.14 0.38
N HIS A 90 4.55 -12.15 0.48
CA HIS A 90 4.71 -11.30 1.67
C HIS A 90 3.76 -10.10 1.67
N HIS A 91 3.12 -9.79 0.53
CA HIS A 91 2.19 -8.68 0.39
C HIS A 91 0.75 -9.19 0.43
N VAL A 92 0.07 -8.90 1.54
CA VAL A 92 -1.33 -9.28 1.72
C VAL A 92 -2.21 -8.13 1.25
N ARG A 93 -2.79 -8.26 0.06
CA ARG A 93 -3.79 -7.31 -0.47
C ARG A 93 -5.06 -7.36 0.37
N VAL A 94 -5.49 -6.20 0.90
CA VAL A 94 -6.73 -6.06 1.66
C VAL A 94 -7.80 -5.35 0.83
N ALA A 95 -7.43 -4.27 0.14
CA ALA A 95 -8.35 -3.49 -0.67
C ALA A 95 -7.63 -2.80 -1.84
N HIS A 96 -8.38 -2.44 -2.89
CA HIS A 96 -7.90 -1.59 -3.98
C HIS A 96 -8.94 -0.56 -4.41
N GLY A 97 -8.50 0.60 -4.89
CA GLY A 97 -9.38 1.73 -5.26
C GLY A 97 -8.69 2.74 -6.17
N ARG A 98 -9.31 3.89 -6.42
CA ARG A 98 -8.70 4.94 -7.27
C ARG A 98 -7.57 5.65 -6.55
N ASP A 99 -7.66 5.79 -5.23
CA ASP A 99 -6.64 6.37 -4.37
C ASP A 99 -6.81 5.86 -2.92
N PHE A 100 -5.93 6.30 -2.02
CA PHE A 100 -6.00 6.02 -0.58
C PHE A 100 -7.36 6.33 0.07
N GLY A 101 -8.09 7.34 -0.42
CA GLY A 101 -9.40 7.70 0.11
C GLY A 101 -10.41 6.57 -0.07
N ASP A 102 -10.39 5.87 -1.20
CA ASP A 102 -11.29 4.75 -1.46
C ASP A 102 -10.98 3.51 -0.59
N VAL A 103 -9.76 3.41 -0.04
CA VAL A 103 -9.26 2.19 0.64
C VAL A 103 -8.51 2.45 1.95
N THR A 104 -8.90 3.51 2.64
CA THR A 104 -8.30 3.88 3.92
C THR A 104 -8.50 2.72 4.93
N PRO A 105 -7.44 2.19 5.57
CA PRO A 105 -7.56 1.07 6.51
C PRO A 105 -8.51 1.35 7.68
N LEU A 106 -8.68 2.63 8.02
CA LEU A 106 -9.55 3.08 9.10
C LEU A 106 -10.18 4.42 8.76
N ARG A 107 -11.50 4.46 8.70
CA ARG A 107 -12.30 5.67 8.45
C ARG A 107 -13.43 5.74 9.47
N GLY A 108 -13.60 6.90 10.08
CA GLY A 108 -14.67 7.12 11.06
C GLY A 108 -14.89 8.59 11.31
N VAL A 109 -16.01 8.90 11.97
CA VAL A 109 -16.35 10.26 12.42
C VAL A 109 -16.50 10.20 13.93
N ILE A 110 -15.81 11.08 14.65
CA ILE A 110 -15.97 11.24 16.09
C ILE A 110 -16.99 12.36 16.32
N ARG A 111 -18.03 12.10 17.13
CA ARG A 111 -19.01 13.10 17.55
C ARG A 111 -19.06 13.15 19.08
N GLY A 112 -18.78 14.31 19.68
CA GLY A 112 -18.71 14.50 21.14
C GLY A 112 -17.34 15.01 21.60
N GLY A 113 -17.08 14.99 22.90
CA GLY A 113 -15.79 15.33 23.52
C GLY A 113 -15.41 14.33 24.62
N GLY A 114 -14.12 14.04 24.77
CA GLY A 114 -13.55 13.07 25.70
C GLY A 114 -12.26 12.45 25.15
N ASP A 115 -11.57 11.65 25.98
CA ASP A 115 -10.38 10.91 25.54
C ASP A 115 -10.79 9.65 24.76
N HIS A 116 -10.23 9.49 23.56
CA HIS A 116 -10.45 8.33 22.71
C HIS A 116 -9.13 7.65 22.40
N ARG A 117 -9.05 6.34 22.67
CA ARG A 117 -7.89 5.51 22.33
C ARG A 117 -8.32 4.41 21.38
N LEU A 118 -7.68 4.36 20.22
CA LEU A 118 -7.84 3.29 19.24
C LEU A 118 -6.61 2.38 19.28
N ALA A 119 -6.83 1.07 19.39
CA ALA A 119 -5.77 0.07 19.32
C ALA A 119 -6.08 -0.91 18.19
N VAL A 120 -5.17 -1.02 17.23
CA VAL A 120 -5.25 -1.96 16.11
C VAL A 120 -4.01 -2.84 16.14
N ARG A 121 -4.17 -4.14 15.91
CA ARG A 121 -3.08 -5.11 15.82
C ARG A 121 -3.36 -6.06 14.68
N VAL A 122 -2.37 -6.26 13.81
CA VAL A 122 -2.42 -7.20 12.70
C VAL A 122 -1.14 -8.03 12.70
N THR A 123 -1.30 -9.34 12.46
CA THR A 123 -0.21 -10.28 12.32
C THR A 123 -0.39 -11.05 11.02
N THR A 124 0.64 -11.03 10.18
CA THR A 124 0.76 -11.77 8.93
C THR A 124 1.73 -12.93 9.13
N ARG A 125 1.52 -14.03 8.40
CA ARG A 125 2.42 -15.19 8.41
C ARG A 125 2.38 -15.88 7.05
N LEU A 126 3.49 -16.51 6.67
CA LEU A 126 3.50 -17.47 5.58
C LEU A 126 2.75 -18.74 6.03
N LEU A 127 1.98 -19.32 5.11
CA LEU A 127 1.25 -20.58 5.31
C LEU A 127 2.03 -21.76 4.75
#